data_AF-A0A7S3JFN2-F1
#
_entry.id   AF-A0A7S3JFN2-F1
#
_cell.length_a   1.000
_cell.length_b   1.000
_cell.length_c   1.000
_cell.angle_alpha   90.00
_cell.angle_beta   90.00
_cell.angle_gamma   90.00
#
_symmetry.space_group_name_H-M   'P 1'
#
loop_
_entity.id
_entity.type
_entity.pdbx_description
1 polymer ?
#
loop_
_entity_poly.entity_id
_entity_poly.type
_entity_poly.pdbx_seq_one_letter_code
_entity_poly.pdbx_strand_id
1 'polypeptide(L)'
;KMSNLKLKWKSDFDKQCIIHNFEKRGWLKCTSDDDWNIYWANVWNVKQIFNPETGHRLGETQLLNHFPNHYELTRKDLMVKNIKRFRKDMEKENNPISAKDDEGIYLYLDIIPTTYILPGDYTLFVEEFRKNSNVMWIMKPC
;
A
#
# COMPACT_ATOMS: atom_id res chain seq x y z
N LYS A 1 -32.73 -12.62 -21.44
CA LYS A 1 -32.83 -11.37 -20.65
C LYS A 1 -31.90 -11.53 -19.45
N MET A 2 -30.71 -10.92 -19.46
CA MET A 2 -29.94 -10.78 -18.22
C MET A 2 -30.82 -10.01 -17.24
N SER A 3 -31.11 -10.62 -16.09
CA SER A 3 -31.72 -9.90 -14.98
C SER A 3 -30.89 -8.65 -14.71
N ASN A 4 -31.54 -7.51 -14.53
CA ASN A 4 -30.92 -6.28 -14.03
C ASN A 4 -30.47 -6.55 -12.58
N LEU A 5 -29.39 -7.30 -12.41
CA LEU A 5 -28.77 -7.55 -11.11
C LEU A 5 -28.22 -6.22 -10.63
N LYS A 6 -28.98 -5.54 -9.76
CA LYS A 6 -28.51 -4.34 -9.09
C LYS A 6 -27.45 -4.75 -8.08
N LEU A 7 -26.24 -4.28 -8.28
CA LEU A 7 -25.14 -4.50 -7.34
C LEU A 7 -25.49 -3.91 -5.97
N LYS A 8 -25.07 -4.62 -4.92
CA LYS A 8 -25.20 -4.20 -3.54
C LYS A 8 -23.88 -3.63 -3.03
N TRP A 9 -23.95 -2.50 -2.33
CA TRP A 9 -22.78 -1.86 -1.75
C TRP A 9 -22.89 -1.73 -0.23
N LYS A 10 -21.75 -1.85 0.44
CA LYS A 10 -21.55 -1.61 1.88
C LYS A 10 -20.43 -0.59 2.05
N SER A 11 -20.48 0.27 3.05
CA SER A 11 -19.37 1.18 3.36
C SER A 11 -19.26 1.44 4.85
N ASP A 12 -18.01 1.54 5.32
CA ASP A 12 -17.68 1.95 6.69
C ASP A 12 -17.76 3.47 6.90
N PHE A 13 -18.03 4.23 5.84
CA PHE A 13 -17.94 5.68 5.86
C PHE A 13 -19.16 6.34 5.24
N ASP A 14 -19.63 7.42 5.87
CA ASP A 14 -20.62 8.32 5.29
C ASP A 14 -19.97 9.40 4.42
N LYS A 15 -19.15 8.99 3.45
CA LYS A 15 -18.51 9.90 2.48
C LYS A 15 -19.46 10.17 1.32
N GLN A 16 -20.01 11.39 1.28
CA GLN A 16 -21.00 11.82 0.28
C GLN A 16 -20.58 11.54 -1.17
N CYS A 17 -19.31 11.77 -1.52
CA CYS A 17 -18.81 11.49 -2.87
C CYS A 17 -18.90 10.01 -3.26
N ILE A 18 -18.72 9.09 -2.31
CA ILE A 18 -18.81 7.64 -2.52
C ILE A 18 -20.28 7.21 -2.56
N ILE A 19 -21.09 7.65 -1.59
CA ILE A 19 -22.52 7.31 -1.51
C ILE A 19 -23.26 7.80 -2.76
N HIS A 20 -23.10 9.07 -3.12
CA HIS A 20 -23.75 9.63 -4.30
C HIS A 20 -23.33 8.94 -5.61
N ASN A 21 -22.07 8.47 -5.68
CA ASN A 21 -21.55 7.73 -6.82
C ASN A 21 -22.23 6.36 -7.00
N PHE A 22 -22.51 5.67 -5.89
CA PHE A 22 -23.25 4.40 -5.88
C PHE A 22 -24.73 4.60 -6.19
N GLU A 23 -25.38 5.59 -5.58
CA GLU A 23 -26.78 5.93 -5.83
C GLU A 23 -27.03 6.31 -7.30
N LYS A 24 -26.15 7.15 -7.88
CA LYS A 24 -26.22 7.54 -9.30
C LYS A 24 -26.10 6.35 -10.26
N ARG A 25 -25.42 5.27 -9.85
CA ARG A 25 -25.33 4.00 -10.62
C ARG A 25 -26.53 3.08 -10.41
N GLY A 26 -27.47 3.45 -9.56
CA GLY A 26 -28.63 2.64 -9.20
C GLY A 26 -28.29 1.40 -8.35
N TRP A 27 -27.12 1.41 -7.69
CA TRP A 27 -26.70 0.33 -6.80
C TRP A 27 -27.45 0.43 -5.47
N LEU A 28 -27.71 -0.72 -4.85
CA LEU A 28 -28.51 -0.82 -3.63
C LEU A 28 -27.60 -0.82 -2.41
N LYS A 29 -27.94 -0.02 -1.39
CA LYS A 29 -27.28 -0.14 -0.09
C LYS A 29 -27.62 -1.49 0.51
N CYS A 30 -26.61 -2.18 0.98
CA CYS A 30 -26.76 -3.48 1.62
C CYS A 30 -27.49 -3.35 2.97
N THR A 31 -28.38 -4.30 3.28
CA THR A 31 -29.15 -4.37 4.53
C THR A 31 -28.72 -5.50 5.46
N SER A 32 -27.88 -6.43 4.98
CA SER A 32 -27.38 -7.61 5.69
C SER A 32 -25.85 -7.59 5.67
N ASP A 33 -25.18 -8.11 6.69
CA ASP A 33 -23.72 -8.03 6.74
C ASP A 33 -23.00 -8.92 5.72
N ASP A 34 -23.66 -9.97 5.22
CA ASP A 34 -23.04 -11.00 4.36
C ASP A 34 -23.44 -10.89 2.87
N ASP A 35 -24.41 -10.05 2.53
CA ASP A 35 -25.03 -9.99 1.19
C ASP A 35 -24.67 -8.71 0.43
N TRP A 36 -23.38 -8.53 0.14
CA TRP A 36 -22.84 -7.37 -0.59
C TRP A 36 -21.97 -7.80 -1.76
N ASN A 37 -21.83 -6.92 -2.76
CA ASN A 37 -20.92 -7.11 -3.89
C ASN A 37 -19.69 -6.20 -3.79
N ILE A 38 -19.88 -4.95 -3.35
CA ILE A 38 -18.78 -3.99 -3.19
C ILE A 38 -18.79 -3.49 -1.76
N TYR A 39 -17.67 -3.66 -1.07
CA TYR A 39 -17.49 -3.13 0.27
C TYR A 39 -16.38 -2.09 0.29
N TRP A 40 -16.79 -0.84 0.50
CA TRP A 40 -15.89 0.29 0.69
C TRP A 40 -15.50 0.40 2.16
N ALA A 41 -14.52 -0.42 2.53
CA ALA A 41 -14.09 -0.64 3.90
C ALA A 41 -12.91 0.26 4.31
N ASN A 42 -12.76 0.44 5.61
CA ASN A 42 -11.60 1.06 6.22
C ASN A 42 -10.45 0.05 6.37
N VAL A 43 -9.24 0.56 6.61
CA VAL A 43 -8.02 -0.27 6.71
C VAL A 43 -8.09 -1.30 7.85
N TRP A 44 -8.76 -0.98 8.96
CA TRP A 44 -8.89 -1.90 10.10
C TRP A 44 -9.78 -3.09 9.75
N ASN A 45 -10.95 -2.85 9.17
CA ASN A 45 -11.88 -3.90 8.72
C ASN A 45 -11.25 -4.78 7.65
N VAL A 46 -10.58 -4.18 6.67
CA VAL A 46 -9.85 -4.93 5.63
C VAL A 46 -8.82 -5.88 6.23
N LYS A 47 -8.06 -5.44 7.25
CA LYS A 47 -7.09 -6.29 7.93
C LYS A 47 -7.75 -7.48 8.64
N GLN A 48 -8.92 -7.29 9.24
CA GLN A 48 -9.66 -8.39 9.88
C GLN A 48 -10.21 -9.37 8.85
N ILE A 49 -10.75 -8.87 7.74
CA ILE A 49 -11.31 -9.70 6.66
C ILE A 49 -10.22 -10.54 6.00
N PHE A 50 -9.04 -9.97 5.76
CA PHE A 50 -7.92 -10.70 5.17
C PHE A 50 -7.06 -11.46 6.20
N ASN A 51 -7.37 -11.39 7.49
CA ASN A 51 -6.64 -12.14 8.51
C ASN A 51 -6.90 -13.65 8.30
N PRO A 52 -5.88 -14.47 7.98
CA PRO A 52 -6.08 -15.90 7.78
C PRO A 52 -6.68 -16.62 9.00
N GLU A 53 -6.45 -16.09 10.21
CA GLU A 53 -6.97 -16.66 11.46
C GLU A 53 -8.48 -16.55 11.61
N THR A 54 -9.12 -15.57 10.94
CA THR A 54 -10.58 -15.42 10.99
C THR A 54 -11.29 -16.43 10.10
N GLY A 55 -10.57 -17.10 9.20
CA GLY A 55 -11.13 -18.06 8.23
C GLY A 55 -12.04 -17.42 7.18
N HIS A 56 -12.19 -16.09 7.18
CA HIS A 56 -13.06 -15.37 6.26
C HIS A 56 -12.51 -15.47 4.82
N ARG A 57 -13.35 -15.88 3.88
CA ARG A 57 -13.03 -15.86 2.44
C ARG A 57 -14.07 -15.03 1.70
N LEU A 58 -13.59 -14.16 0.82
CA LEU A 58 -14.47 -13.40 -0.04
C LEU A 58 -15.14 -14.32 -1.06
N GLY A 59 -16.44 -14.10 -1.28
CA GLY A 59 -17.16 -14.73 -2.39
C GLY A 59 -16.68 -14.21 -3.74
N GLU A 60 -16.98 -14.94 -4.83
CA GLU A 60 -16.52 -14.61 -6.18
C GLU A 60 -17.00 -13.23 -6.68
N THR A 61 -18.11 -12.74 -6.14
CA THR A 61 -18.71 -11.44 -6.51
C THR A 61 -18.47 -10.35 -5.48
N GLN A 62 -17.65 -10.62 -4.45
CA GLN A 62 -17.30 -9.68 -3.38
C GLN A 62 -15.98 -8.98 -3.70
N LEU A 63 -16.04 -7.65 -3.76
CA LEU A 63 -14.92 -6.77 -4.06
C LEU A 63 -14.68 -5.80 -2.89
N LEU A 64 -13.43 -5.73 -2.44
CA LEU A 64 -12.96 -4.74 -1.48
C LEU A 64 -12.16 -3.64 -2.20
N ASN A 65 -12.19 -2.43 -1.65
CA ASN A 65 -11.40 -1.29 -2.13
C ASN A 65 -9.92 -1.32 -1.71
N HIS A 66 -9.44 -2.42 -1.11
CA HIS A 66 -8.08 -2.58 -0.65
C HIS A 66 -7.53 -3.97 -0.99
N PHE A 67 -6.25 -4.02 -1.35
CA PHE A 67 -5.53 -5.28 -1.51
C PHE A 67 -5.02 -5.82 -0.17
N PRO A 68 -4.91 -7.15 -0.01
CA PRO A 68 -4.14 -7.76 1.07
C PRO A 68 -2.71 -7.21 1.09
N ASN A 69 -2.11 -7.06 2.27
CA ASN A 69 -0.73 -6.61 2.44
C ASN A 69 -0.38 -5.25 1.78
N HIS A 70 -1.37 -4.39 1.50
CA HIS A 70 -1.12 -3.06 0.92
C HIS A 70 -0.12 -2.21 1.72
N TYR A 71 0.00 -2.47 3.02
CA TYR A 71 0.93 -1.77 3.92
C TYR A 71 2.41 -1.96 3.58
N GLU A 72 2.78 -2.98 2.79
CA GLU A 72 4.14 -3.20 2.30
C GLU A 72 4.67 -2.04 1.45
N LEU A 73 3.77 -1.30 0.78
CA LEU A 73 4.10 -0.13 -0.02
C LEU A 73 3.50 1.16 0.52
N THR A 74 2.48 1.13 1.38
CA THR A 74 1.89 2.38 1.90
C THR A 74 2.50 2.85 3.23
N ARG A 75 3.16 1.98 3.99
CA ARG A 75 3.96 2.40 5.15
C ARG A 75 5.36 2.79 4.71
N LYS A 76 5.88 3.92 5.22
CA LYS A 76 7.15 4.49 4.75
C LYS A 76 8.35 3.59 5.02
N ASP A 77 8.39 2.99 6.21
CA ASP A 77 9.45 2.07 6.63
C ASP A 77 9.50 0.82 5.74
N LEU A 78 8.34 0.21 5.49
CA LEU A 78 8.23 -0.97 4.61
C LEU A 78 8.49 -0.64 3.14
N MET A 79 7.98 0.48 2.64
CA MET A 79 8.24 0.94 1.28
C MET A 79 9.74 1.05 1.02
N VAL A 80 10.47 1.75 1.88
CA VAL A 80 11.93 1.92 1.75
C VAL A 80 12.65 0.58 1.84
N LYS A 81 12.28 -0.28 2.80
CA LYS A 81 12.86 -1.61 2.94
C LYS A 81 12.64 -2.46 1.69
N ASN A 82 11.43 -2.46 1.13
CA ASN A 82 11.06 -3.25 -0.04
C ASN A 82 11.75 -2.74 -1.32
N ILE A 83 11.86 -1.42 -1.51
CA ILE A 83 12.59 -0.85 -2.66
C ILE A 83 14.09 -1.12 -2.54
N LYS A 84 14.68 -1.01 -1.34
CA LYS A 84 16.09 -1.39 -1.11
C LYS A 84 16.34 -2.87 -1.38
N ARG A 85 15.42 -3.76 -0.98
CA ARG A 85 15.49 -5.20 -1.30
C ARG A 85 15.41 -5.42 -2.81
N PHE A 86 14.44 -4.80 -3.48
CA PHE A 86 14.26 -4.92 -4.93
C PHE A 86 15.50 -4.48 -5.71
N ARG A 87 16.11 -3.34 -5.34
CA ARG A 87 17.39 -2.88 -5.92
C ARG A 87 18.48 -3.96 -5.84
N LYS A 88 18.69 -4.55 -4.66
CA LYS A 88 19.69 -5.61 -4.44
C LYS A 88 19.40 -6.88 -5.24
N ASP A 89 18.13 -7.26 -5.36
CA ASP A 89 17.76 -8.45 -6.12
C ASP A 89 17.99 -8.24 -7.62
N MET A 90 17.64 -7.07 -8.16
CA MET A 90 17.92 -6.70 -9.55
C MET A 90 19.41 -6.60 -9.87
N GLU A 91 20.26 -6.22 -8.90
CA GLU A 91 21.72 -6.24 -9.07
C GLU A 91 22.25 -7.67 -9.15
N LYS A 92 21.79 -8.57 -8.27
CA LYS A 92 22.19 -9.99 -8.30
C LYS A 92 21.82 -10.68 -9.60
N GLU A 93 20.70 -10.29 -10.18
CA GLU A 93 20.20 -10.82 -11.46
C GLU A 93 20.84 -10.16 -12.68
N ASN A 94 21.73 -9.17 -12.50
CA ASN A 94 22.27 -8.31 -13.57
C ASN A 94 21.17 -7.73 -14.47
N ASN A 95 20.02 -7.38 -13.87
CA ASN A 95 18.90 -6.81 -14.60
C ASN A 95 19.25 -5.39 -15.05
N PRO A 96 19.02 -5.00 -16.32
CA PRO A 96 19.32 -3.64 -16.82
C PRO A 96 18.71 -2.50 -15.99
N ILE A 97 17.62 -2.74 -15.27
CA ILE A 97 17.00 -1.73 -14.40
C ILE A 97 17.88 -1.34 -13.20
N SER A 98 18.82 -2.21 -12.80
CA SER A 98 19.78 -1.93 -11.71
C SER A 98 21.05 -1.21 -12.19
N ALA A 99 21.11 -0.82 -13.46
CA ALA A 99 22.24 -0.07 -14.01
C ALA A 99 22.52 1.20 -13.21
N LYS A 100 23.82 1.48 -13.04
CA LYS A 100 24.34 2.63 -12.31
C LYS A 100 25.23 3.48 -13.22
N ASP A 101 25.30 4.76 -12.93
CA ASP A 101 26.31 5.65 -13.51
C ASP A 101 27.69 5.45 -12.89
N ASP A 102 28.67 6.23 -13.35
CA ASP A 102 30.06 6.18 -12.89
C ASP A 102 30.22 6.58 -11.40
N GLU A 103 29.22 7.26 -10.82
CA GLU A 103 29.16 7.65 -9.42
C GLU A 103 28.47 6.60 -8.54
N GLY A 104 27.93 5.54 -9.14
CA GLY A 104 27.25 4.45 -8.45
C GLY A 104 25.77 4.71 -8.14
N ILE A 105 25.19 5.77 -8.71
CA ILE A 105 23.78 6.13 -8.57
C ILE A 105 22.94 5.33 -9.58
N TYR A 106 21.78 4.82 -9.17
CA TYR A 106 20.91 4.04 -10.06
C TYR A 106 20.30 4.92 -11.15
N LEU A 107 20.43 4.51 -12.41
CA LEU A 107 19.86 5.23 -13.56
C LEU A 107 18.33 5.21 -13.59
N TYR A 108 17.72 4.09 -13.21
CA TYR A 108 16.25 3.89 -13.29
C TYR A 108 15.57 3.72 -11.93
N LEU A 109 16.35 3.39 -10.90
CA LEU A 109 15.82 3.08 -9.57
C LEU A 109 16.10 4.15 -8.53
N ASP A 110 16.58 5.34 -8.90
CA ASP A 110 16.76 6.47 -7.98
C ASP A 110 15.44 7.22 -7.66
N ILE A 111 14.51 6.48 -7.06
CA ILE A 111 13.14 6.96 -6.77
C ILE A 111 12.86 7.15 -5.28
N ILE A 112 13.85 6.89 -4.42
CA ILE A 112 13.75 7.09 -2.97
C ILE A 112 14.98 7.82 -2.44
N PRO A 113 14.81 8.81 -1.55
CA PRO A 113 15.95 9.47 -0.91
C PRO A 113 16.65 8.53 0.06
N THR A 114 17.91 8.85 0.39
CA THR A 114 18.64 8.23 1.49
C THR A 114 17.79 8.29 2.77
N THR A 115 17.41 7.12 3.27
CA THR A 115 16.47 6.98 4.39
C THR A 115 17.00 5.93 5.38
N TYR A 116 16.87 6.23 6.67
CA TYR A 116 17.26 5.38 7.79
C TYR A 116 16.05 5.11 8.69
N ILE A 117 15.87 3.87 9.14
CA ILE A 117 14.76 3.45 10.00
C ILE A 117 15.25 3.41 11.45
N LEU A 118 14.79 4.36 12.27
CA LEU A 118 15.18 4.44 13.68
C LEU A 118 14.24 3.59 14.58
N PRO A 119 14.74 3.01 15.68
CA PRO A 119 16.12 3.12 16.20
C PRO A 119 17.13 2.16 15.51
N GLY A 120 16.67 1.25 14.65
CA GLY A 120 17.50 0.17 14.08
C GLY A 120 18.74 0.64 13.31
N ASP A 121 18.61 1.72 12.53
CA ASP A 121 19.67 2.26 11.68
C ASP A 121 20.40 3.46 12.32
N TYR A 122 20.28 3.68 13.64
CA TYR A 122 20.81 4.88 14.30
C TYR A 122 22.31 5.09 14.06
N THR A 123 23.13 4.05 14.23
CA THR A 123 24.58 4.14 14.02
C THR A 123 24.94 4.55 12.59
N LEU A 124 24.27 3.94 11.59
CA LEU A 124 24.47 4.25 10.18
C LEU A 124 24.08 5.71 9.86
N PHE A 125 22.97 6.18 10.44
CA PHE A 125 22.56 7.57 10.29
C PHE A 125 23.59 8.54 10.89
N VAL A 126 24.12 8.26 12.09
CA VAL A 126 25.12 9.12 12.73
C VAL A 126 26.41 9.20 11.90
N GLU A 127 26.85 8.09 11.32
CA GLU A 127 28.00 8.07 10.43
C GLU A 127 27.77 8.94 9.18
N GLU A 128 26.61 8.79 8.54
CA GLU A 128 26.26 9.56 7.34
C GLU A 128 26.10 11.06 7.64
N PHE A 129 25.44 11.38 8.76
CA PHE A 129 25.25 12.75 9.21
C PHE A 129 26.59 13.46 9.46
N ARG A 130 27.59 12.75 10.00
CA ARG A 130 28.94 13.31 10.21
C ARG A 130 29.70 13.52 8.90
N LYS A 131 29.54 12.62 7.92
CA LYS A 131 30.16 12.76 6.59
C LYS A 131 29.57 13.93 5.80
N ASN A 132 28.26 14.12 5.91
CA ASN A 132 27.48 15.06 5.11
C ASN A 132 26.81 16.13 5.99
N SER A 133 27.61 16.87 6.75
CA SER A 133 27.12 17.83 7.77
C SER A 133 26.33 19.02 7.22
N ASN A 134 26.48 19.33 5.92
CA ASN A 134 25.80 20.45 5.27
C ASN A 134 24.46 20.05 4.61
N VAL A 135 24.04 18.79 4.71
CA VAL A 135 22.80 18.28 4.10
C VAL A 135 21.63 18.43 5.06
N MET A 136 20.46 18.84 4.54
CA MET A 136 19.23 18.92 5.31
C MET A 136 18.59 17.54 5.46
N TRP A 137 18.21 17.20 6.70
CA TRP A 137 17.53 15.94 7.03
C TRP A 137 16.09 16.20 7.50
N ILE A 138 15.17 15.30 7.15
CA ILE A 138 13.76 15.38 7.55
C ILE A 138 13.38 14.13 8.34
N MET A 139 12.99 14.30 9.60
CA MET A 139 12.44 13.21 10.41
C MET A 139 10.94 13.09 10.18
N LYS A 140 10.45 11.86 9.98
CA LYS A 140 9.03 11.56 9.78
C LYS A 140 8.61 10.41 10.69
N PRO A 141 7.38 10.43 11.22
CA PRO A 141 6.82 9.24 11.84
C PRO A 141 6.64 8.14 10.78
N CYS A 142 6.86 6.89 11.20
CA CYS A 142 6.64 5.68 10.40
C CYS A 142 5.17 5.55 9.99
#